data_AF-A0A3B3YRM0-F1
#
_entry.id   AF-A0A3B3YRM0-F1
#
_cell.length_a   1.000
_cell.length_b   1.000
_cell.length_c   1.000
_cell.angle_alpha   90.00
_cell.angle_beta   90.00
_cell.angle_gamma   90.00
#
_symmetry.space_group_name_H-M   'P 1'
#
loop_
_entity.id
_entity.type
_entity.pdbx_description
1 polymer ?
#
loop_
_entity_poly.entity_id
_entity_poly.type
_entity_poly.pdbx_seq_one_letter_code
_entity_poly.pdbx_strand_id
1 'polypeptide(L)'
;MNSSDQDEKRYDPHDATLSFVDRPDDLDPPYQGLRAEMSCGHAVTPQSLTGWCRSLLDQGQYKFKCPAFDEDTQEICGAVWPYREVRRLADLSVEEMEYFEETIARLAAAEYQEFREVSYILNFNIL
;
A
#
# COMPACT_ATOMS: atom_id res chain seq x y z
N MET A 1 1.07 13.70 -26.38
CA MET A 1 2.35 14.20 -25.84
C MET A 1 2.56 13.52 -24.49
N ASN A 2 3.55 12.65 -24.36
CA ASN A 2 3.77 11.89 -23.13
C ASN A 2 4.67 12.73 -22.19
N SER A 3 4.02 13.50 -21.33
CA SER A 3 4.65 14.32 -20.29
C SER A 3 4.94 13.42 -19.08
N SER A 4 5.95 12.57 -19.18
CA SER A 4 6.47 11.80 -18.04
C SER A 4 7.72 12.46 -17.49
N ASP A 5 7.62 13.75 -17.16
CA ASP A 5 8.39 14.37 -16.08
C ASP A 5 7.41 14.51 -14.91
N GLN A 6 7.01 13.37 -14.33
CA GLN A 6 6.51 13.40 -12.96
C GLN A 6 7.76 13.31 -12.10
N ASP A 7 7.98 14.30 -11.24
CA ASP A 7 9.03 14.27 -10.23
C ASP A 7 8.96 12.93 -9.50
N GLU A 8 9.92 12.06 -9.80
CA GLU A 8 9.97 10.71 -9.24
C GLU A 8 10.25 10.84 -7.74
N LYS A 9 9.38 10.29 -6.90
CA LYS A 9 9.52 10.39 -5.45
C LYS A 9 10.81 9.74 -4.98
N ARG A 10 11.52 10.41 -4.08
CA ARG A 10 12.79 9.94 -3.50
C ARG A 10 12.85 10.31 -2.03
N TYR A 11 13.33 9.39 -1.21
CA TYR A 11 13.60 9.68 0.19
C TYR A 11 14.73 10.70 0.34
N ASP A 12 14.65 11.53 1.39
CA ASP A 12 15.80 12.28 1.88
C ASP A 12 16.80 11.31 2.52
N PRO A 13 18.05 11.21 2.03
CA PRO A 13 19.09 10.36 2.63
C PRO A 13 19.38 10.66 4.11
N HIS A 14 18.98 11.83 4.61
CA HIS A 14 19.19 12.24 6.00
C HIS A 14 17.95 12.05 6.88
N ASP A 15 16.86 11.47 6.35
CA ASP A 15 15.68 11.14 7.16
C ASP A 15 16.00 9.98 8.12
N ALA A 16 16.44 10.34 9.33
CA ALA A 16 16.78 9.40 10.40
C ALA A 16 15.57 8.64 10.95
N THR A 17 14.36 8.96 10.49
CA THR A 17 13.17 8.22 10.88
C THR A 17 13.07 6.92 10.07
N LEU A 18 13.60 6.89 8.84
CA LEU A 18 13.56 5.72 7.96
C LEU A 18 14.75 4.78 8.20
N SER A 19 14.54 3.48 7.95
CA SER A 19 15.60 2.48 7.98
C SER A 19 16.02 2.15 6.55
N PHE A 20 17.11 2.75 6.08
CA PHE A 20 17.60 2.53 4.72
C PHE A 20 18.36 1.21 4.58
N VAL A 21 18.19 0.56 3.43
CA VAL A 21 18.76 -0.76 3.15
C VAL A 21 19.30 -0.88 1.73
N ASP A 22 20.34 -1.72 1.58
CA ASP A 22 21.05 -1.90 0.30
C ASP A 22 20.48 -3.01 -0.59
N ARG A 23 19.44 -3.73 -0.16
CA ARG A 23 18.78 -4.76 -0.97
C ARG A 23 17.88 -4.16 -2.08
N PRO A 24 17.53 -4.93 -3.12
CA PRO A 24 16.62 -4.48 -4.17
C PRO A 24 15.26 -4.05 -3.62
N ASP A 25 14.54 -3.23 -4.38
CA ASP A 25 13.12 -2.94 -4.10
C ASP A 25 12.29 -4.21 -4.37
N ASP A 26 11.51 -4.66 -3.39
CA ASP A 26 10.73 -5.89 -3.46
C ASP A 26 9.42 -5.73 -4.28
N LEU A 27 9.09 -4.50 -4.69
CA LEU A 27 7.94 -4.16 -5.55
C LEU A 27 8.39 -3.85 -6.99
N ASP A 28 9.54 -3.19 -7.15
CA ASP A 28 10.12 -2.81 -8.45
C ASP A 28 11.65 -3.02 -8.50
N PRO A 29 12.13 -4.28 -8.58
CA PRO A 29 13.55 -4.63 -8.46
C PRO A 29 14.53 -3.93 -9.43
N PRO A 30 14.16 -3.60 -10.69
CA PRO A 30 15.04 -2.90 -11.61
C PRO A 30 15.43 -1.48 -11.18
N TYR A 31 14.67 -0.86 -10.29
CA TYR A 31 14.91 0.53 -9.87
C TYR A 31 16.00 0.65 -8.81
N GLN A 32 16.89 1.66 -8.96
CA GLN A 32 18.12 1.79 -8.15
C GLN A 32 18.12 2.99 -7.18
N GLY A 33 16.95 3.55 -6.83
CA GLY A 33 16.86 4.66 -5.88
C GLY A 33 17.18 4.27 -4.44
N LEU A 34 16.97 5.18 -3.48
CA LEU A 34 17.12 4.89 -2.05
C LEU A 34 15.91 4.09 -1.55
N ARG A 35 16.12 3.01 -0.78
CA ARG A 35 15.07 2.11 -0.31
C ARG A 35 14.99 2.11 1.20
N ALA A 36 13.77 2.09 1.72
CA ALA A 36 13.49 1.95 3.14
C ALA A 36 12.86 0.58 3.43
N GLU A 37 13.15 0.04 4.60
CA GLU A 37 12.59 -1.21 5.09
C GLU A 37 11.20 -0.98 5.71
N MET A 38 10.22 -1.73 5.21
CA MET A 38 8.89 -1.89 5.80
C MET A 38 8.97 -2.78 7.06
N SER A 39 7.97 -2.71 7.92
CA SER A 39 7.83 -3.49 9.15
C SER A 39 7.82 -5.01 8.95
N CYS A 40 7.50 -5.48 7.73
CA CYS A 40 7.58 -6.89 7.35
C CYS A 40 8.98 -7.32 6.88
N GLY A 41 9.96 -6.43 6.86
CA GLY A 41 11.34 -6.71 6.41
C GLY A 41 11.59 -6.48 4.92
N HIS A 42 10.57 -6.15 4.13
CA HIS A 42 10.74 -5.90 2.68
C HIS A 42 11.12 -4.45 2.40
N ALA A 43 12.00 -4.24 1.42
CA ALA A 43 12.51 -2.95 1.00
C ALA A 43 11.64 -2.35 -0.11
N VAL A 44 11.39 -1.05 -0.02
CA VAL A 44 10.58 -0.32 -1.00
C VAL A 44 11.16 1.07 -1.25
N THR A 45 10.81 1.64 -2.40
CA THR A 45 10.94 3.05 -2.69
C THR A 45 9.60 3.77 -2.45
N PRO A 46 9.60 5.10 -2.25
CA PRO A 46 8.34 5.80 -2.05
C PRO A 46 7.47 5.73 -3.31
N GLN A 47 8.10 5.70 -4.49
CA GLN A 47 7.44 5.61 -5.78
C GLN A 47 6.75 4.24 -5.97
N SER A 48 7.46 3.13 -5.78
CA SER A 48 6.90 1.79 -5.96
C SER A 48 5.79 1.51 -4.96
N LEU A 49 5.97 1.92 -3.70
CA LEU A 49 4.96 1.76 -2.65
C LEU A 49 3.70 2.59 -2.93
N THR A 50 3.85 3.85 -3.34
CA THR A 50 2.70 4.70 -3.76
C THR A 50 1.92 4.03 -4.88
N GLY A 51 2.63 3.59 -5.93
CA GLY A 51 2.02 2.94 -7.09
C GLY A 51 1.27 1.66 -6.74
N TRP A 52 1.90 0.79 -5.95
CA TRP A 52 1.28 -0.44 -5.48
C TRP A 52 0.01 -0.17 -4.68
N CYS A 53 0.08 0.66 -3.63
CA CYS A 53 -1.07 0.93 -2.79
C CYS A 53 -2.21 1.62 -3.55
N ARG A 54 -1.89 2.53 -4.48
CA ARG A 54 -2.90 3.13 -5.37
C ARG A 54 -3.59 2.07 -6.22
N SER A 55 -2.83 1.15 -6.80
CA SER A 55 -3.41 0.07 -7.61
C SER A 55 -4.37 -0.83 -6.81
N LEU A 56 -4.12 -1.04 -5.52
CA LEU A 56 -5.02 -1.78 -4.64
C LEU A 56 -6.33 -1.02 -4.43
N LEU A 57 -6.27 0.30 -4.19
CA LEU A 57 -7.46 1.13 -4.05
C LEU A 57 -8.31 1.15 -5.33
N ASP A 58 -7.66 1.23 -6.50
CA ASP A 58 -8.34 1.16 -7.80
C ASP A 58 -9.05 -0.20 -8.02
N GLN A 59 -8.53 -1.27 -7.43
CA GLN A 59 -9.14 -2.61 -7.41
C GLN A 59 -10.19 -2.79 -6.30
N GLY A 60 -10.50 -1.74 -5.54
CA GLY A 60 -11.45 -1.80 -4.42
C GLY A 60 -10.89 -2.43 -3.14
N GLN A 61 -9.57 -2.63 -3.05
CA GLN A 61 -8.91 -3.18 -1.87
C GLN A 61 -8.29 -2.06 -1.03
N TYR A 62 -8.81 -1.87 0.18
CA TYR A 62 -8.31 -0.82 1.09
C TYR A 62 -7.40 -1.36 2.21
N LYS A 63 -7.17 -2.68 2.26
CA LYS A 63 -6.23 -3.34 3.18
C LYS A 63 -4.91 -3.54 2.44
N PHE A 64 -3.93 -2.68 2.70
CA PHE A 64 -2.62 -2.77 2.06
C PHE A 64 -1.85 -3.99 2.56
N LYS A 65 -1.34 -4.79 1.63
CA LYS A 65 -0.55 -5.98 1.93
C LYS A 65 0.73 -5.99 1.11
N CYS A 66 1.76 -6.57 1.71
CA CYS A 66 3.02 -6.84 1.03
C CYS A 66 2.82 -7.91 -0.06
N PRO A 67 3.13 -7.61 -1.34
CA PRO A 67 3.06 -8.57 -2.43
C PRO A 67 4.36 -9.34 -2.66
N ALA A 68 5.42 -9.04 -1.90
CA ALA A 68 6.72 -9.66 -2.07
C ALA A 68 6.60 -11.18 -1.95
N PHE A 69 7.24 -11.87 -2.90
CA PHE A 69 7.30 -13.32 -2.93
C PHE A 69 8.57 -13.76 -2.23
N ASP A 70 8.43 -14.65 -1.25
CA ASP A 70 9.54 -15.22 -0.51
C ASP A 70 9.99 -16.51 -1.23
N GLU A 71 11.22 -16.50 -1.76
CA GLU A 71 11.77 -17.63 -2.52
C GLU A 71 12.00 -18.88 -1.67
N ASP A 72 12.25 -18.72 -0.37
CA ASP A 72 12.54 -19.83 0.54
C ASP A 72 11.27 -20.58 0.92
N THR A 73 10.19 -19.85 1.22
CA THR A 73 8.89 -20.39 1.62
C THR A 73 7.98 -20.69 0.42
N GLN A 74 8.27 -20.13 -0.76
CA GLN A 74 7.42 -20.16 -1.94
C GLN A 74 6.02 -19.55 -1.72
N GLU A 75 5.92 -18.58 -0.81
CA GLU A 75 4.67 -17.92 -0.45
C GLU A 75 4.76 -16.40 -0.63
N ILE A 76 3.60 -15.76 -0.80
CA ILE A 76 3.51 -14.29 -0.76
C ILE A 76 3.56 -13.86 0.70
N CYS A 77 4.44 -12.89 1.03
CA CYS A 77 4.59 -12.36 2.38
C CYS A 77 3.23 -12.01 3.02
N GLY A 78 2.39 -11.26 2.30
CA GLY A 78 0.99 -11.02 2.68
C GLY A 78 0.80 -10.19 3.96
N ALA A 79 1.89 -9.72 4.57
CA ALA A 79 1.86 -8.88 5.77
C ALA A 79 1.02 -7.62 5.52
N VAL A 80 0.13 -7.31 6.46
CA VAL A 80 -0.74 -6.13 6.38
C VAL A 80 0.04 -4.90 6.84
N TRP A 81 0.08 -3.88 6.00
CA TRP A 81 0.70 -2.60 6.32
C TRP A 81 -0.33 -1.62 6.86
N PRO A 82 -0.17 -1.09 8.09
CA PRO A 82 -1.00 -0.01 8.60
C PRO A 82 -0.89 1.23 7.70
N TYR A 83 -2.01 1.94 7.49
CA TYR A 83 -1.99 3.13 6.63
C TYR A 83 -0.99 4.21 7.10
N ARG A 84 -0.76 4.33 8.42
CA ARG A 84 0.26 5.24 8.96
C ARG A 84 1.67 4.92 8.47
N GLU A 85 2.00 3.65 8.33
CA GLU A 85 3.27 3.21 7.79
C GLU A 85 3.34 3.51 6.29
N VAL A 86 2.30 3.13 5.55
CA VAL A 86 2.18 3.40 4.10
C VAL A 86 2.34 4.88 3.80
N ARG A 87 1.56 5.75 4.46
CA ARG A 87 1.60 7.20 4.27
C ARG A 87 3.01 7.77 4.43
N ARG A 88 3.76 7.25 5.40
CA ARG A 88 5.09 7.73 5.74
C ARG A 88 6.15 7.21 4.77
N LEU A 89 6.15 5.91 4.47
CA LEU A 89 7.16 5.31 3.60
C LEU A 89 6.86 5.54 2.12
N ALA A 90 5.61 5.81 1.74
CA ALA A 90 5.27 6.19 0.37
C ALA A 90 5.54 7.68 0.10
N ASP A 91 5.91 8.44 1.13
CA ASP A 91 6.07 9.90 1.09
C ASP A 91 4.89 10.56 0.37
N LEU A 92 3.67 10.29 0.89
CA LEU A 92 2.45 10.78 0.25
C LEU A 92 2.34 12.29 0.40
N SER A 93 2.06 12.98 -0.71
CA SER A 93 1.66 14.38 -0.71
C SER A 93 0.31 14.56 -0.02
N VAL A 94 -0.06 15.80 0.28
CA VAL A 94 -1.36 16.10 0.89
C VAL A 94 -2.50 15.62 -0.02
N GLU A 95 -2.39 15.86 -1.32
CA GLU A 95 -3.40 15.46 -2.31
C GLU A 95 -3.51 13.93 -2.42
N GLU A 96 -2.39 13.22 -2.35
CA GLU A 96 -2.41 11.75 -2.35
C GLU A 96 -3.01 11.19 -1.06
N MET A 97 -2.68 11.78 0.09
CA MET A 97 -3.31 11.39 1.35
C MET A 97 -4.82 11.57 1.31
N GLU A 98 -5.31 12.71 0.82
CA GLU A 98 -6.75 12.97 0.68
C GLU A 98 -7.42 11.90 -0.18
N TYR A 99 -6.85 11.59 -1.36
CA TYR A 99 -7.36 10.53 -2.23
C TYR A 99 -7.36 9.16 -1.56
N PHE A 100 -6.26 8.81 -0.86
CA PHE A 100 -6.16 7.53 -0.14
C PHE A 100 -7.21 7.44 0.98
N GLU A 101 -7.29 8.46 1.83
CA GLU A 101 -8.19 8.49 2.98
C GLU A 101 -9.67 8.46 2.55
N GLU A 102 -10.04 9.24 1.53
CA GLU A 102 -11.40 9.23 0.97
C GLU A 102 -11.75 7.85 0.38
N THR A 103 -10.85 7.26 -0.39
CA THR A 103 -11.10 5.96 -1.03
C THR A 103 -11.18 4.83 0.00
N ILE A 104 -10.29 4.83 0.99
CA ILE A 104 -10.34 3.87 2.12
C ILE A 104 -11.68 4.00 2.85
N ALA A 105 -12.09 5.22 3.21
CA ALA A 105 -13.34 5.45 3.91
C ALA A 105 -14.56 4.95 3.12
N ARG A 106 -14.61 5.25 1.81
CA ARG A 106 -15.67 4.81 0.90
C ARG A 106 -15.74 3.29 0.80
N LEU A 107 -14.60 2.61 0.60
CA LEU A 107 -14.54 1.16 0.46
C LEU A 107 -14.89 0.44 1.78
N ALA A 108 -14.37 0.93 2.91
CA ALA A 108 -14.70 0.38 4.22
C ALA A 108 -16.20 0.54 4.57
N ALA A 109 -16.80 1.69 4.21
CA ALA A 109 -18.23 1.91 4.39
C ALA A 109 -19.08 0.97 3.52
N ALA A 110 -18.68 0.75 2.26
CA ALA A 110 -19.35 -0.19 1.37
C ALA A 110 -19.30 -1.63 1.91
N GLU A 111 -18.13 -2.10 2.34
CA GLU A 111 -17.98 -3.43 2.97
C GLU A 111 -18.90 -3.56 4.20
N TYR A 112 -18.95 -2.54 5.06
CA TYR A 112 -19.84 -2.56 6.24
C TYR A 112 -21.34 -2.60 5.89
N GLN A 113 -21.76 -1.91 4.82
CA GLN A 113 -23.14 -1.95 4.34
C GLN A 113 -23.51 -3.34 3.81
N GLU A 114 -22.64 -3.94 3.00
CA GLU A 114 -22.82 -5.30 2.48
C GLU A 114 -22.95 -6.32 3.63
N PHE A 115 -22.07 -6.24 4.64
CA PHE A 115 -22.16 -7.10 5.83
C PHE A 115 -23.49 -6.96 6.56
N ARG A 116 -24.00 -5.73 6.70
CA ARG A 116 -25.31 -5.48 7.32
C ARG A 116 -26.44 -6.11 6.50
N GLU A 117 -26.47 -5.89 5.18
CA GLU A 117 -27.51 -6.43 4.31
C GLU A 117 -27.55 -7.95 4.30
N VAL A 118 -26.39 -8.62 4.20
CA VAL A 118 -26.29 -10.09 4.27
C VAL A 118 -26.77 -10.59 5.63
N SER A 119 -26.39 -9.92 6.72
CA SER A 119 -26.84 -10.29 8.06
C SER A 119 -28.36 -10.21 8.21
N TYR A 120 -29.01 -9.20 7.63
CA TYR A 120 -30.47 -9.12 7.64
C TYR A 120 -31.12 -10.24 6.80
N ILE A 121 -30.59 -10.53 5.61
CA ILE A 121 -31.12 -11.59 4.74
C ILE A 121 -31.00 -12.97 5.41
N LEU A 122 -29.87 -13.26 6.05
CA LEU A 122 -29.70 -14.53 6.78
C LEU A 122 -30.68 -14.65 7.95
N ASN A 123 -30.91 -13.57 8.71
CA ASN A 123 -31.88 -13.58 9.82
C ASN A 123 -33.33 -13.76 9.34
N PHE A 124 -33.70 -13.27 8.16
CA PHE A 124 -35.04 -13.47 7.57
C PHE A 124 -35.26 -14.87 6.99
N ASN A 125 -34.21 -15.59 6.57
CA ASN A 125 -34.33 -16.94 5.98
C ASN A 125 -34.24 -18.08 7.02
N ILE A 126 -34.12 -17.76 8.31
CA ILE A 126 -34.09 -18.73 9.42
C ILE A 126 -35.42 -18.72 10.21
N LEU A 127 -36.39 -17.88 9.83
CA LEU A 127 -37.77 -17.87 10.33
C LEU A 127 -38.74 -18.40 9.27
#